data_AF-A0A442K5R5-F1
#
_entry.id   AF-A0A442K5R5-F1
#
_cell.length_a   1.000
_cell.length_b   1.000
_cell.length_c   1.000
_cell.angle_alpha   90.00
_cell.angle_beta   90.00
_cell.angle_gamma   90.00
#
_symmetry.space_group_name_H-M   'P 1'
#
loop_
_entity.id
_entity.type
_entity.pdbx_description
1 polymer ?
#
loop_
_entity_poly.entity_id
_entity_poly.type
_entity_poly.pdbx_seq_one_letter_code
_entity_poly.pdbx_strand_id
1 'polypeptide(L)'
;MHELARRARDGLDGAVPALVSELEAGSWRSMAEIAQFYPSAVIDGIKVRIPLNGGYRVDLLADCEAQMVLIEYAGATSGARTTGKAGSKVT
;
A
#
# COMPACT_ATOMS: atom_id res chain seq x y z
N MET A 1 9.30 5.70 9.88
CA MET A 1 8.87 6.82 9.01
C MET A 1 7.37 6.68 8.77
N HIS A 2 6.60 7.78 8.74
CA HIS A 2 5.14 7.79 8.49
C HIS A 2 4.74 9.08 7.73
N GLU A 3 5.63 9.59 6.88
CA GLU A 3 5.46 10.91 6.25
C GLU A 3 4.29 10.90 5.26
N LEU A 4 4.12 9.84 4.48
CA LEU A 4 2.93 9.61 3.66
C LEU A 4 1.63 9.64 4.49
N ALA A 5 1.56 8.86 5.56
CA ALA A 5 0.37 8.78 6.41
C ALA A 5 0.09 10.12 7.12
N ARG A 6 1.13 10.84 7.51
CA ARG A 6 1.03 12.19 8.09
C ARG A 6 0.47 13.16 7.07
N ARG A 7 1.03 13.20 5.86
CA ARG A 7 0.57 14.13 4.82
C ARG A 7 -0.84 13.80 4.35
N ALA A 8 -1.22 12.53 4.23
CA ALA A 8 -2.60 12.15 3.93
C ALA A 8 -3.63 12.71 4.92
N ARG A 9 -3.23 12.96 6.17
CA ARG A 9 -4.06 13.64 7.17
C ARG A 9 -4.16 15.14 6.92
N ASP A 10 -3.06 15.78 6.56
CA ASP A 10 -2.94 17.23 6.42
C ASP A 10 -3.36 17.73 5.02
N GLY A 11 -3.45 16.84 4.03
CA GLY A 11 -3.89 17.11 2.66
C GLY A 11 -3.28 16.16 1.61
N LEU A 12 -4.01 15.87 0.53
CA LEU A 12 -3.58 14.89 -0.48
C LEU A 12 -2.38 15.36 -1.32
N ASP A 13 -2.22 16.68 -1.50
CA ASP A 13 -1.15 17.27 -2.33
C ASP A 13 0.26 16.89 -1.85
N GLY A 14 0.45 16.71 -0.55
CA GLY A 14 1.72 16.26 0.02
C GLY A 14 1.88 14.74 0.04
N ALA A 15 0.77 14.00 0.05
CA ALA A 15 0.77 12.55 0.21
C ALA A 15 1.29 11.84 -1.05
N VAL A 16 0.85 12.27 -2.24
CA VAL A 16 1.32 11.68 -3.51
C VAL A 16 2.85 11.74 -3.67
N PRO A 17 3.51 12.91 -3.55
CA PRO A 17 4.96 12.97 -3.66
C PRO A 17 5.67 12.20 -2.54
N ALA A 18 5.10 12.14 -1.33
CA ALA A 18 5.66 11.32 -0.26
C ALA A 18 5.61 9.82 -0.60
N LEU A 19 4.50 9.32 -1.16
CA LEU A 19 4.38 7.94 -1.60
C LEU A 19 5.43 7.61 -2.66
N VAL A 20 5.58 8.47 -3.68
CA VAL A 20 6.56 8.27 -4.75
C VAL A 20 7.98 8.19 -4.17
N SER A 21 8.38 9.16 -3.34
CA SER A 21 9.71 9.16 -2.73
C SER A 21 9.95 7.96 -1.81
N GLU A 22 8.95 7.53 -1.04
CA GLU A 22 9.06 6.36 -0.18
C GLU A 22 9.19 5.06 -0.99
N LEU A 23 8.49 4.95 -2.13
CA LEU A 23 8.63 3.81 -3.04
C LEU A 23 9.97 3.80 -3.79
N GLU A 24 10.45 4.96 -4.26
CA GLU A 24 11.75 5.11 -4.92
C GLU A 24 12.92 4.80 -3.97
N ALA A 25 12.80 5.16 -2.69
CA ALA A 25 13.80 4.85 -1.68
C ALA A 25 13.75 3.39 -1.19
N GLY A 26 12.64 2.69 -1.45
CA GLY A 26 12.41 1.33 -0.97
C GLY A 26 13.19 0.29 -1.77
N SER A 27 14.34 -0.16 -1.26
CA SER A 27 15.01 -1.39 -1.72
C SER A 27 14.76 -2.51 -0.72
N TRP A 28 13.52 -3.00 -0.68
CA TRP A 28 13.10 -4.07 0.23
C TRP A 28 13.47 -5.44 -0.34
N ARG A 29 14.18 -6.25 0.43
CA ARG A 29 14.58 -7.61 0.07
C ARG A 29 13.59 -8.68 0.51
N SER A 30 12.61 -8.30 1.33
CA SER A 30 11.57 -9.20 1.79
C SER A 30 10.32 -8.45 2.22
N MET A 31 9.19 -9.15 2.26
CA MET A 31 7.94 -8.62 2.80
C MET A 31 8.07 -8.19 4.27
N ALA A 32 8.97 -8.82 5.04
CA ALA A 32 9.23 -8.43 6.42
C ALA A 32 9.87 -7.03 6.52
N GLU A 33 10.74 -6.67 5.58
CA GLU A 33 11.30 -5.31 5.52
C GLU A 33 10.24 -4.28 5.14
N ILE A 34 9.30 -4.64 4.25
CA ILE A 34 8.14 -3.79 3.95
C ILE A 34 7.28 -3.59 5.21
N ALA A 35 7.02 -4.65 5.97
CA ALA A 35 6.26 -4.56 7.23
C ALA A 35 6.97 -3.67 8.27
N GLN A 36 8.30 -3.69 8.31
CA GLN A 36 9.07 -2.80 9.19
C GLN A 36 8.98 -1.34 8.72
N PHE A 37 8.97 -1.12 7.41
CA PHE A 37 8.88 0.23 6.83
C PHE A 37 7.47 0.82 6.97
N TYR A 38 6.44 -0.02 6.80
CA TYR A 38 5.03 0.31 6.99
C TYR A 38 4.40 -0.57 8.08
N PRO A 39 4.58 -0.23 9.37
CA PRO A 39 4.12 -1.07 10.48
C PRO A 39 2.61 -1.30 10.53
N SER A 40 1.82 -0.40 9.94
CA SER A 40 0.37 -0.53 9.85
C SER A 40 -0.09 -1.36 8.64
N ALA A 41 0.83 -1.80 7.79
CA ALA A 41 0.49 -2.52 6.58
C ALA A 41 -0.07 -3.92 6.89
N VAL A 42 -1.10 -4.29 6.14
CA VAL A 42 -1.61 -5.66 6.10
C VAL A 42 -0.97 -6.35 4.90
N ILE A 43 -0.26 -7.45 5.13
CA ILE A 43 0.45 -8.20 4.10
C ILE A 43 -0.22 -9.57 3.90
N ASP A 44 -0.48 -9.90 2.64
CA ASP A 44 -1.03 -11.20 2.19
C ASP A 44 -0.28 -11.67 0.93
N GLY A 45 0.69 -12.57 1.12
CA GLY A 45 1.62 -12.95 0.06
C GLY A 45 2.40 -11.76 -0.46
N ILE A 46 2.25 -11.44 -1.75
CA ILE A 46 2.87 -10.27 -2.42
C ILE A 46 2.04 -8.99 -2.28
N LYS A 47 0.82 -9.07 -1.75
CA LYS A 47 -0.08 -7.92 -1.60
C LYS A 47 0.23 -7.18 -0.30
N VAL A 48 0.34 -5.87 -0.39
CA VAL A 48 0.58 -4.97 0.75
C VAL A 48 -0.48 -3.90 0.74
N ARG A 49 -1.30 -3.85 1.78
CA ARG A 49 -2.25 -2.77 2.00
C ARG A 49 -1.72 -1.85 3.08
N ILE A 50 -1.44 -0.61 2.72
CA ILE A 50 -1.00 0.45 3.62
C ILE A 50 -2.21 1.32 3.96
N PRO A 51 -2.77 1.23 5.18
CA PRO A 51 -3.81 2.15 5.62
C PRO A 51 -3.20 3.53 5.87
N LEU A 52 -3.89 4.56 5.38
CA LEU A 52 -3.55 5.97 5.60
C LEU A 52 -4.62 6.63 6.47
N ASN A 53 -4.27 7.76 7.09
CA ASN A 53 -5.21 8.56 7.86
C ASN A 53 -6.34 9.10 6.96
N GLY A 54 -7.47 9.47 7.56
CA GLY A 54 -8.61 10.06 6.82
C GLY A 54 -9.39 9.06 5.97
N GLY A 55 -9.23 7.75 6.22
CA GLY A 55 -9.94 6.72 5.49
C GLY A 55 -9.38 6.47 4.08
N TYR A 56 -8.12 6.79 3.83
CA TYR A 56 -7.42 6.46 2.58
C TYR A 56 -6.59 5.18 2.72
N ARG A 57 -6.24 4.57 1.60
CA ARG A 57 -5.30 3.45 1.56
C ARG A 57 -4.50 3.42 0.27
N VAL A 58 -3.38 2.70 0.33
CA VAL A 58 -2.60 2.30 -0.84
C VAL A 58 -2.54 0.78 -0.84
N ASP A 59 -2.96 0.14 -1.93
CA ASP A 59 -2.77 -1.28 -2.19
C ASP A 59 -1.62 -1.44 -3.19
N LEU A 60 -0.62 -2.23 -2.82
CA LEU A 60 0.58 -2.52 -3.60
C LEU A 60 0.68 -4.02 -3.89
N LEU A 61 1.29 -4.34 -5.03
CA LEU A 61 1.93 -5.63 -5.27
C LEU A 61 3.43 -5.44 -5.21
N ALA A 62 4.11 -6.19 -4.35
CA ALA A 62 5.55 -6.15 -4.19
C ALA A 62 6.17 -7.50 -4.56
N ASP A 63 7.06 -7.47 -5.54
CA ASP A 63 7.97 -8.56 -5.85
C ASP A 63 9.37 -8.13 -5.40
N CYS A 64 9.75 -8.55 -4.19
CA CYS A 64 11.04 -8.21 -3.60
C CYS A 64 12.21 -8.87 -4.33
N GLU A 65 12.02 -10.03 -4.97
CA GLU A 65 13.11 -10.67 -5.73
C GLU A 65 13.41 -9.90 -7.01
N ALA A 66 12.35 -9.49 -7.73
CA ALA A 66 12.47 -8.66 -8.92
C ALA A 66 12.73 -7.17 -8.62
N GLN A 67 12.74 -6.75 -7.35
CA GLN A 67 12.79 -5.34 -6.92
C GLN A 67 11.70 -4.49 -7.60
N MET A 68 10.49 -5.04 -7.69
CA MET A 68 9.35 -4.39 -8.35
C MET A 68 8.23 -4.09 -7.37
N VAL A 69 7.65 -2.90 -7.50
CA VAL A 69 6.43 -2.50 -6.78
C VAL A 69 5.43 -1.88 -7.76
N LEU A 70 4.20 -2.39 -7.74
CA LEU A 70 3.07 -1.88 -8.50
C LEU A 70 2.00 -1.35 -7.56
N ILE A 71 1.53 -0.12 -7.81
CA ILE A 71 0.36 0.42 -7.11
C ILE A 71 -0.90 -0.12 -7.80
N GLU A 72 -1.64 -1.01 -7.12
CA GLU A 72 -2.95 -1.48 -7.60
C GLU A 72 -4.05 -0.44 -7.35
N TYR A 73 -3.95 0.27 -6.23
CA TYR A 73 -4.94 1.28 -5.83
C TYR A 73 -4.32 2.30 -4.88
N ALA A 74 -4.63 3.58 -5.07
CA ALA A 74 -4.34 4.63 -4.09
C ALA A 74 -5.54 5.58 -4.04
N GLY A 75 -6.24 5.62 -2.90
CA GLY A 75 -7.47 6.39 -2.80
C GLY A 75 -8.31 6.10 -1.56
N ALA A 76 -9.53 6.63 -1.55
CA ALA A 76 -10.45 6.50 -0.43
C ALA A 76 -10.91 5.05 -0.22
N THR A 77 -10.89 4.58 1.02
CA THR A 77 -11.25 3.21 1.41
C THR A 77 -12.69 2.86 1.05
N SER A 78 -13.60 3.85 1.09
CA SER A 78 -15.02 3.69 0.71
C SER A 78 -15.24 3.50 -0.79
N GLY A 79 -14.30 3.93 -1.64
CA GLY A 79 -14.38 3.80 -3.10
C GLY A 79 -13.78 2.50 -3.64
N ALA A 80 -13.11 1.72 -2.80
CA ALA A 80 -12.40 0.53 -3.24
C ALA A 80 -13.32 -0.70 -3.25
N ARG A 81 -13.55 -1.28 -4.43
CA ARG A 81 -14.13 -2.63 -4.52
C ARG A 81 -13.24 -3.58 -3.73
N THR A 82 -13.83 -4.30 -2.78
CA THR A 82 -13.17 -5.41 -2.10
C THR A 82 -12.83 -6.46 -3.16
N THR A 83 -11.56 -6.55 -3.55
CA THR A 83 -11.05 -7.65 -4.40
C THR A 83 -10.93 -8.97 -3.63
N GLY A 84 -11.77 -9.15 -2.59
CA GLY A 84 -12.06 -10.45 -2.00
C GLY A 84 -12.99 -11.21 -2.94
N LYS A 85 -12.47 -11.69 -4.06
CA LYS A 85 -13.15 -12.72 -4.84
C LYS A 85 -13.07 -14.00 -4.01
N ALA A 86 -14.06 -14.22 -3.14
CA ALA A 86 -14.35 -15.55 -2.65
C ALA A 86 -14.57 -16.43 -3.88
N GLY A 87 -13.81 -17.51 -3.98
CA GLY A 87 -13.90 -18.46 -5.07
C GLY A 87 -15.35 -18.96 -5.26
N SER A 88 -15.75 -18.97 -6.53
CA SER A 88 -16.70 -19.87 -7.19
C SER A 88 -17.78 -20.58 -6.36
N LYS A 89 -19.04 -20.34 -6.72
CA LYS A 89 -19.93 -21.46 -7.04
C LYS A 89 -20.71 -21.14 -8.31
N VAL A 90 -20.20 -21.65 -9.43
CA VAL A 90 -21.04 -21.95 -10.59
C VAL A 90 -21.93 -23.13 -10.18
N THR A 91 -23.23 -22.92 -10.22
CA THR A 91 -24.25 -23.97 -10.34
C THR A 91 -24.93 -23.82 -11.67
#